data_AF-A0A1I8A9M3-F1
#
_entry.id   AF-A0A1I8A9M3-F1
#
_cell.length_a   1.000
_cell.length_b   1.000
_cell.length_c   1.000
_cell.angle_alpha   90.00
_cell.angle_beta   90.00
_cell.angle_gamma   90.00
#
_symmetry.space_group_name_H-M   'P 1'
#
loop_
_entity.id
_entity.type
_entity.pdbx_description
1 polymer ?
#
loop_
_entity_poly.entity_id
_entity_poly.type
_entity_poly.pdbx_seq_one_letter_code
_entity_poly.pdbx_strand_id
1 'polypeptide(L)'
;MKYLIIFGLIAESAWAQQRHKDTDELGQKLVNYSSIPPSCGSDSYFGYGVIDGSLEKCDKYNQLLNDEDPAVRKQYESYKCQSLRVHASLSPSGHCECQKSWKGPLCEQYIGCPQGFSLYQAVCTPNLCQHEGVMAVGSKQIECVCKAPWDGRFCDRLACWRMAPKEHERRWRNAGDTCRCAEGYAGDNCDQIVHCKHGTLSGGRCECPEGWKGELCEKKCIPNQTCFAPSLALSSVLLLLPACLALRNFF
;
A
#
# COMPACT_ATOMS: atom_id res chain seq x y z
N MET A 1 37.14 -17.87 36.37
CA MET A 1 36.87 -16.41 36.36
C MET A 1 37.77 -15.81 35.28
N LYS A 2 37.32 -15.19 34.19
CA LYS A 2 36.09 -14.47 33.86
C LYS A 2 35.77 -14.74 32.38
N TYR A 3 34.52 -15.06 32.06
CA TYR A 3 34.03 -15.04 30.67
C TYR A 3 33.80 -13.57 30.29
N LEU A 4 34.50 -13.10 29.25
CA LEU A 4 34.25 -11.80 28.64
C LEU A 4 33.02 -11.96 27.73
N ILE A 5 31.85 -11.51 28.20
CA ILE A 5 30.65 -11.42 27.37
C ILE A 5 30.73 -10.07 26.63
N ILE A 6 31.04 -10.13 25.33
CA ILE A 6 30.96 -8.97 24.44
C ILE A 6 29.47 -8.79 24.09
N PHE A 7 28.81 -7.84 24.74
CA PHE A 7 27.50 -7.36 24.31
C PHE A 7 27.70 -6.53 23.04
N GLY A 8 27.44 -7.14 21.88
CA GLY A 8 27.26 -6.40 20.63
C GLY A 8 26.02 -5.54 20.74
N LEU A 9 26.20 -4.22 20.83
CA LEU A 9 25.13 -3.25 20.63
C LEU A 9 24.72 -3.31 19.16
N ILE A 10 23.66 -4.08 18.87
CA ILE A 10 22.95 -3.96 17.61
C ILE A 10 22.23 -2.62 17.70
N ALA A 11 22.79 -1.59 17.06
CA ALA A 11 22.04 -0.37 16.80
C ALA A 11 20.88 -0.77 15.90
N GLU A 12 19.68 -0.92 16.49
CA GLU A 12 18.44 -0.86 15.74
C GLU A 12 18.40 0.53 15.12
N SER A 13 18.94 0.64 13.91
CA SER A 13 18.71 1.77 13.04
C SER A 13 17.21 1.97 12.99
N ALA A 14 16.72 3.09 13.51
CA ALA A 14 15.34 3.51 13.37
C ALA A 14 15.12 3.85 11.89
N TRP A 15 14.90 2.82 11.07
CA TRP A 15 14.41 3.00 9.71
C TRP A 15 13.07 3.71 9.87
N ALA A 16 12.95 4.95 9.39
CA ALA A 16 11.64 5.55 9.20
C ALA A 16 10.77 4.51 8.48
N GLN A 17 9.61 4.19 9.08
CA GLN A 17 8.73 3.16 8.57
C GLN A 17 8.18 3.62 7.21
N GLN A 18 8.87 3.20 6.15
CA GLN A 18 8.48 3.42 4.78
C GLN A 18 7.25 2.58 4.46
N ARG A 19 6.22 3.20 3.89
CA ARG A 19 4.97 2.54 3.53
C ARG A 19 4.88 2.33 2.03
N HIS A 20 5.34 1.16 1.62
CA HIS A 20 5.14 0.64 0.27
C HIS A 20 3.64 0.63 -0.09
N LYS A 21 3.32 0.74 -1.39
CA LYS A 21 1.96 0.48 -1.88
C LYS A 21 1.82 -1.01 -2.10
N ASP A 22 1.00 -1.65 -1.28
CA ASP A 22 0.72 -3.08 -1.33
C ASP A 22 -0.78 -3.39 -1.37
N THR A 23 -1.62 -2.35 -1.43
CA THR A 23 -3.06 -2.43 -1.64
C THR A 23 -3.51 -1.56 -2.81
N ASP A 24 -4.65 -1.90 -3.39
CA ASP A 24 -5.35 -1.05 -4.35
C ASP A 24 -6.11 0.11 -3.68
N GLU A 25 -6.85 0.88 -4.48
CA GLU A 25 -7.65 2.02 -4.02
C GLU A 25 -8.84 1.65 -3.10
N LEU A 26 -9.25 0.37 -3.09
CA LEU A 26 -10.28 -0.15 -2.20
C LEU A 26 -9.67 -0.74 -0.91
N GLY A 27 -8.34 -0.71 -0.76
CA GLY A 27 -7.62 -1.30 0.36
C GLY A 27 -7.49 -2.82 0.26
N GLN A 28 -7.76 -3.43 -0.90
CA GLN A 28 -7.55 -4.86 -1.10
C GLN A 28 -6.09 -5.14 -1.45
N LYS A 29 -5.56 -6.27 -0.95
CA LYS A 29 -4.16 -6.63 -1.16
C LYS A 29 -3.86 -6.86 -2.64
N LEU A 30 -2.78 -6.27 -3.12
CA LEU A 30 -2.25 -6.52 -4.46
C LEU A 30 -1.58 -7.89 -4.53
N VAL A 31 -1.93 -8.68 -5.54
CA VAL A 31 -1.38 -10.02 -5.77
C VAL A 31 -0.18 -9.91 -6.69
N ASN A 32 1.03 -10.24 -6.22
CA ASN A 32 2.23 -10.19 -7.04
C ASN A 32 2.09 -11.14 -8.24
N TYR A 33 2.17 -10.60 -9.47
CA TYR A 33 1.99 -11.37 -10.69
C TYR A 33 3.02 -12.49 -10.84
N SER A 34 4.27 -12.26 -10.44
CA SER A 34 5.34 -13.27 -10.52
C SER A 34 5.13 -14.47 -9.59
N SER A 35 4.20 -14.36 -8.64
CA SER A 35 3.84 -15.45 -7.72
C SER A 35 2.63 -16.26 -8.20
N ILE A 36 2.04 -15.91 -9.34
CA ILE A 36 0.88 -16.61 -9.91
C ILE A 36 1.37 -17.86 -10.67
N PRO A 37 0.84 -19.06 -10.36
CA PRO A 37 1.26 -20.31 -10.99
C PRO A 37 0.78 -20.43 -12.45
N PRO A 38 1.36 -21.35 -13.24
CA PRO A 38 0.95 -21.61 -14.62
C PRO A 38 -0.31 -22.49 -14.75
N SER A 39 -1.16 -22.56 -13.72
CA SER A 39 -2.37 -23.40 -13.72
C SER A 39 -3.46 -22.85 -12.80
N CYS A 40 -4.70 -23.22 -13.09
CA CYS A 40 -5.84 -23.03 -12.18
C CYS A 40 -6.19 -24.31 -11.43
N GLY A 41 -5.17 -24.94 -10.84
CA GLY A 41 -5.28 -26.14 -10.02
C GLY A 41 -5.32 -25.83 -8.52
N SER A 42 -4.93 -26.82 -7.71
CA SER A 42 -4.79 -26.69 -6.26
C SER A 42 -3.71 -25.69 -5.83
N ASP A 43 -2.83 -25.31 -6.76
CA ASP A 43 -1.73 -24.38 -6.57
C ASP A 43 -2.08 -22.92 -6.85
N SER A 44 -3.32 -22.63 -7.28
CA SER A 44 -3.76 -21.27 -7.62
C SER A 44 -3.41 -20.26 -6.50
N TYR A 45 -2.85 -19.11 -6.89
CA TYR A 45 -2.45 -18.07 -5.94
C TYR A 45 -3.49 -16.95 -5.94
N PHE A 46 -4.16 -16.76 -4.80
CA PHE A 46 -5.27 -15.80 -4.66
C PHE A 46 -6.40 -15.99 -5.70
N GLY A 47 -6.59 -17.23 -6.19
CA GLY A 47 -7.61 -17.56 -7.19
C GLY A 47 -7.24 -17.17 -8.62
N TYR A 48 -5.96 -16.94 -8.90
CA TYR A 48 -5.44 -16.67 -10.25
C TYR A 48 -4.48 -17.75 -10.73
N GLY A 49 -4.38 -17.89 -12.05
CA GLY A 49 -3.44 -18.78 -12.74
C GLY A 49 -3.12 -18.27 -14.15
N VAL A 50 -1.95 -18.59 -14.68
CA VAL A 50 -1.55 -18.27 -16.06
C VAL A 50 -1.71 -19.51 -16.93
N ILE A 51 -2.74 -19.54 -17.77
CA ILE A 51 -3.08 -20.71 -18.59
C ILE A 51 -2.86 -20.35 -20.05
N ASP A 52 -2.10 -21.16 -20.78
CA ASP A 52 -1.80 -20.94 -22.22
C ASP A 52 -1.27 -19.53 -22.52
N GLY A 53 -0.46 -18.99 -21.60
CA GLY A 53 0.10 -17.64 -21.72
C GLY A 53 -0.90 -16.51 -21.48
N SER A 54 -2.03 -16.78 -20.83
CA SER A 54 -3.09 -15.84 -20.49
C SER A 54 -3.30 -15.82 -18.97
N LEU A 55 -3.29 -14.64 -18.34
CA LEU A 55 -3.73 -14.54 -16.94
C LEU A 55 -5.25 -14.77 -16.86
N GLU A 56 -5.66 -15.68 -16.00
CA GLU A 56 -7.03 -16.10 -15.78
C GLU A 56 -7.41 -16.04 -14.29
N LYS A 57 -8.69 -15.76 -14.03
CA LYS A 57 -9.29 -15.93 -12.71
C LYS A 57 -9.91 -17.32 -12.63
N CYS A 58 -9.42 -18.15 -11.71
CA CYS A 58 -9.62 -19.60 -11.77
C CYS A 58 -11.06 -20.05 -11.56
N ASP A 59 -11.82 -19.36 -10.70
CA ASP A 59 -13.26 -19.62 -10.53
C ASP A 59 -14.02 -19.44 -11.85
N LYS A 60 -13.71 -18.37 -12.58
CA LYS A 60 -14.34 -18.04 -13.86
C LYS A 60 -13.85 -18.90 -15.00
N TYR A 61 -12.55 -19.15 -15.08
CA TYR A 61 -11.99 -20.04 -16.09
C TYR A 61 -12.57 -21.44 -15.97
N ASN A 62 -12.61 -22.01 -14.76
CA ASN A 62 -13.16 -23.34 -14.54
C ASN A 62 -14.68 -23.39 -14.76
N GLN A 63 -15.41 -22.29 -14.51
CA GLN A 63 -16.82 -22.19 -14.87
C GLN A 63 -17.01 -22.37 -16.38
N LEU A 64 -16.19 -21.70 -17.21
CA LEU A 64 -16.30 -21.78 -18.67
C LEU A 64 -15.98 -23.14 -19.28
N LEU A 65 -15.29 -24.02 -18.55
CA LEU A 65 -15.05 -25.40 -18.99
C LEU A 65 -16.33 -26.25 -18.90
N ASN A 66 -17.26 -25.87 -18.03
CA ASN A 66 -18.48 -26.62 -17.74
C ASN A 66 -19.75 -25.91 -18.25
N ASP A 67 -19.62 -24.69 -18.75
CA ASP A 67 -20.72 -23.80 -19.10
C ASP A 67 -20.66 -23.46 -20.59
N GLU A 68 -21.68 -23.90 -21.34
CA GLU A 68 -21.80 -23.67 -22.77
C GLU A 68 -22.53 -22.36 -23.10
N ASP A 69 -23.01 -21.60 -22.11
CA ASP A 69 -23.72 -20.34 -22.34
C ASP A 69 -22.78 -19.28 -22.94
N PRO A 70 -23.01 -18.83 -24.19
CA PRO A 70 -22.20 -17.80 -24.83
C PRO A 70 -22.20 -16.46 -24.07
N ALA A 71 -23.24 -16.16 -23.28
CA ALA A 71 -23.33 -14.94 -22.49
C ALA A 71 -22.31 -14.93 -21.34
N VAL A 72 -22.12 -16.06 -20.68
CA VAL A 72 -21.13 -16.22 -19.58
C VAL A 72 -19.73 -16.01 -20.13
N ARG A 73 -19.42 -16.61 -21.29
CA ARG A 73 -18.14 -16.40 -21.99
C ARG A 73 -17.92 -14.94 -22.34
N LYS A 74 -18.91 -14.29 -22.96
CA LYS A 74 -18.82 -12.87 -23.34
C LYS A 74 -18.60 -11.94 -22.14
N GLN A 75 -19.28 -12.21 -21.03
CA GLN A 75 -19.09 -11.45 -19.79
C GLN A 75 -17.67 -11.61 -19.25
N TYR A 76 -17.14 -12.83 -19.25
CA TYR A 76 -15.79 -13.08 -18.75
C TYR A 76 -14.70 -12.48 -19.65
N GLU A 77 -14.84 -12.56 -20.98
CA GLU A 77 -13.93 -11.89 -21.92
C GLU A 77 -13.94 -10.37 -21.71
N SER A 78 -15.11 -9.78 -21.46
CA SER A 78 -15.21 -8.35 -21.11
C SER A 78 -14.45 -8.02 -19.82
N TYR A 79 -14.60 -8.87 -18.79
CA TYR A 79 -13.85 -8.75 -17.54
C TYR A 79 -12.33 -8.89 -17.75
N LYS A 80 -11.87 -9.86 -18.56
CA LYS A 80 -10.45 -10.02 -18.88
C LYS A 80 -9.87 -8.72 -19.44
N CYS A 81 -10.53 -8.12 -20.41
CA CYS A 81 -10.05 -6.90 -21.06
C CYS A 81 -10.02 -5.68 -20.14
N GLN A 82 -10.98 -5.58 -19.23
CA GLN A 82 -11.07 -4.46 -18.29
C GLN A 82 -10.13 -4.62 -17.09
N SER A 83 -9.98 -5.83 -16.58
CA SER A 83 -9.37 -6.07 -15.27
C SER A 83 -8.07 -6.87 -15.32
N LEU A 84 -7.91 -7.80 -16.27
CA LEU A 84 -6.75 -8.69 -16.34
C LEU A 84 -5.76 -8.33 -17.45
N ARG A 85 -6.01 -7.24 -18.18
CA ARG A 85 -5.15 -6.75 -19.26
C ARG A 85 -4.83 -5.26 -19.11
N VAL A 86 -3.65 -4.88 -19.59
CA VAL A 86 -3.20 -3.48 -19.65
C VAL A 86 -3.59 -2.86 -20.99
N HIS A 87 -3.24 -3.51 -22.10
CA HIS A 87 -3.51 -3.03 -23.46
C HIS A 87 -4.28 -4.07 -24.27
N ALA A 88 -5.58 -4.20 -24.01
CA ALA A 88 -6.45 -5.13 -24.71
C ALA A 88 -7.76 -4.48 -25.16
N SER A 89 -8.43 -5.14 -26.09
CA SER A 89 -9.76 -4.78 -26.58
C SER A 89 -10.54 -6.03 -26.93
N LEU A 90 -11.86 -5.96 -26.83
CA LEU A 90 -12.72 -7.02 -27.35
C LEU A 90 -12.62 -7.05 -28.88
N SER A 91 -12.35 -8.23 -29.41
CA SER A 91 -12.39 -8.48 -30.86
C SER A 91 -13.84 -8.57 -31.35
N PRO A 92 -14.06 -8.51 -32.69
CA PRO A 92 -15.41 -8.64 -33.26
C PRO A 92 -16.11 -9.96 -32.90
N SER A 93 -15.35 -11.03 -32.62
CA SER A 93 -15.86 -12.31 -32.13
C SER A 93 -16.17 -12.32 -30.63
N GLY A 94 -15.90 -11.23 -29.92
CA GLY A 94 -16.18 -11.07 -28.50
C GLY A 94 -15.10 -11.64 -27.57
N HIS A 95 -13.92 -11.99 -28.10
CA HIS A 95 -12.79 -12.44 -27.29
C HIS A 95 -11.93 -11.25 -26.85
N CYS A 96 -11.33 -11.35 -25.66
CA CYS A 96 -10.39 -10.36 -25.21
C CYS A 96 -9.00 -10.61 -25.82
N GLU A 97 -8.54 -9.67 -26.64
CA GLU A 97 -7.28 -9.78 -27.36
C GLU A 97 -6.38 -8.57 -27.08
N CYS A 98 -5.07 -8.80 -27.07
CA CYS A 98 -4.12 -7.70 -26.97
C CYS A 98 -4.27 -6.74 -28.15
N GLN A 99 -4.15 -5.44 -27.87
CA GLN A 99 -4.14 -4.42 -28.90
C GLN A 99 -2.96 -4.64 -29.85
N LYS A 100 -3.06 -4.09 -31.06
CA LYS A 100 -1.99 -4.14 -32.05
C LYS A 100 -0.67 -3.67 -31.42
N SER A 101 0.39 -4.47 -31.61
CA SER A 101 1.73 -4.26 -31.05
C SER A 101 1.91 -4.58 -29.56
N TRP A 102 0.92 -5.18 -28.90
CA TRP A 102 1.01 -5.66 -27.52
C TRP A 102 0.93 -7.18 -27.44
N LYS A 103 1.63 -7.76 -26.46
CA LYS A 103 1.65 -9.21 -26.19
C LYS A 103 1.87 -9.48 -24.69
N GLY A 104 1.92 -10.75 -24.34
CA GLY A 104 2.15 -11.23 -22.98
C GLY A 104 0.84 -11.51 -22.24
N PRO A 105 0.90 -12.17 -21.08
CA PRO A 105 -0.29 -12.66 -20.39
C PRO A 105 -1.23 -11.58 -19.87
N LEU A 106 -0.72 -10.34 -19.72
CA LEU A 106 -1.45 -9.16 -19.32
C LEU A 106 -1.57 -8.15 -20.47
N CYS A 107 -1.16 -8.47 -21.69
CA CYS A 107 -0.98 -7.52 -22.79
C CYS A 107 -0.11 -6.31 -22.37
N GLU A 108 0.97 -6.58 -21.65
CA GLU A 108 1.86 -5.61 -21.01
C GLU A 108 3.17 -5.41 -21.77
N GLN A 109 3.53 -6.31 -22.68
CA GLN A 109 4.78 -6.24 -23.42
C GLN A 109 4.56 -5.59 -24.78
N TYR A 110 5.38 -4.59 -25.10
CA TYR A 110 5.33 -3.92 -26.39
C TYR A 110 6.25 -4.61 -27.39
N ILE A 111 5.72 -4.98 -28.55
CA ILE A 111 6.46 -5.72 -29.59
C ILE A 111 7.64 -4.92 -30.15
N GLY A 112 7.57 -3.59 -30.12
CA GLY A 112 8.67 -2.72 -30.57
C GLY A 112 9.82 -2.58 -29.57
N CYS A 113 9.69 -3.11 -28.34
CA CYS A 113 10.76 -3.09 -27.35
C CYS A 113 11.57 -4.40 -27.35
N PRO A 114 12.81 -4.38 -26.83
CA PRO A 114 13.57 -5.61 -26.59
C PRO A 114 12.78 -6.64 -25.77
N GLN A 115 13.15 -7.92 -25.89
CA GLN A 115 12.47 -8.98 -25.13
C GLN A 115 12.50 -8.70 -23.63
N GLY A 116 11.35 -8.82 -22.99
CA GLY A 116 11.19 -8.56 -21.56
C GLY A 116 10.96 -7.08 -21.21
N PHE A 117 11.01 -6.15 -22.18
CA PHE A 117 10.72 -4.74 -21.95
C PHE A 117 9.27 -4.40 -22.30
N SER A 118 8.74 -3.41 -21.61
CA SER A 118 7.44 -2.77 -21.87
C SER A 118 7.65 -1.34 -22.37
N LEU A 119 6.59 -0.69 -22.82
CA LEU A 119 6.61 0.70 -23.25
C LEU A 119 5.91 1.56 -22.19
N TYR A 120 6.66 2.45 -21.55
CA TYR A 120 6.12 3.45 -20.62
C TYR A 120 6.47 4.86 -21.12
N GLN A 121 5.45 5.71 -21.30
CA GLN A 121 5.61 7.08 -21.83
C GLN A 121 6.54 7.17 -23.07
N ALA A 122 6.35 6.25 -24.02
CA ALA A 122 7.12 6.13 -25.26
C ALA A 122 8.61 5.69 -25.11
N VAL A 123 9.04 5.27 -23.92
CA VAL A 123 10.37 4.70 -23.68
C VAL A 123 10.25 3.22 -23.32
N CYS A 124 11.15 2.41 -23.87
CA CYS A 124 11.24 1.00 -23.47
C CYS A 124 11.83 0.88 -22.07
N THR A 125 11.05 0.35 -21.13
CA THR A 125 11.45 0.12 -19.74
C THR A 125 11.44 -1.37 -19.42
N PRO A 126 12.27 -1.86 -18.46
CA PRO A 126 12.30 -3.28 -18.12
C PRO A 126 10.96 -3.86 -17.69
N ASN A 127 10.06 -3.04 -17.15
CA ASN A 127 8.66 -3.39 -16.96
C ASN A 127 7.82 -2.09 -16.89
N LEU A 128 6.49 -2.22 -16.85
CA LEU A 128 5.57 -1.08 -16.84
C LEU A 128 5.59 -0.29 -15.51
N CYS A 129 5.93 -0.96 -14.40
CA CYS A 129 6.05 -0.38 -13.07
C CYS A 129 7.38 0.37 -12.93
N GLN A 130 7.28 1.67 -12.67
CA GLN A 130 8.44 2.53 -12.48
C GLN A 130 9.05 2.36 -11.08
N HIS A 131 10.27 2.88 -10.89
CA HIS A 131 10.93 2.95 -9.58
C HIS A 131 10.98 1.62 -8.81
N GLU A 132 11.40 0.56 -9.52
CA GLU A 132 11.50 -0.81 -8.97
C GLU A 132 10.16 -1.38 -8.46
N GLY A 133 9.05 -0.88 -9.00
CA GLY A 133 7.74 -1.45 -8.78
C GLY A 133 7.61 -2.85 -9.39
N VAL A 134 6.65 -3.61 -8.87
CA VAL A 134 6.39 -5.00 -9.29
C VAL A 134 4.95 -5.10 -9.79
N MET A 135 4.75 -5.72 -10.96
CA MET A 135 3.42 -5.93 -11.51
C MET A 135 2.57 -6.78 -10.58
N ALA A 136 1.31 -6.38 -10.43
CA ALA A 136 0.36 -7.04 -9.56
C ALA A 136 -1.06 -6.99 -10.12
N VAL A 137 -1.86 -7.95 -9.66
CA VAL A 137 -3.29 -8.01 -9.93
C VAL A 137 -4.01 -7.29 -8.79
N GLY A 138 -4.65 -6.17 -9.10
CA GLY A 138 -5.56 -5.47 -8.21
C GLY A 138 -7.00 -5.92 -8.41
N SER A 139 -7.91 -5.47 -7.54
CA SER A 139 -9.32 -5.89 -7.62
C SER A 139 -10.05 -5.40 -8.87
N LYS A 140 -9.66 -4.22 -9.37
CA LYS A 140 -10.26 -3.59 -10.54
C LYS A 140 -9.46 -3.79 -11.82
N GLN A 141 -8.13 -3.76 -11.73
CA GLN A 141 -7.24 -3.74 -12.88
C GLN A 141 -5.82 -4.17 -12.53
N ILE A 142 -5.03 -4.52 -13.55
CA ILE A 142 -3.58 -4.67 -13.42
C ILE A 142 -2.95 -3.34 -13.02
N GLU A 143 -2.11 -3.39 -12.00
CA GLU A 143 -1.40 -2.26 -11.43
C GLU A 143 -0.08 -2.72 -10.81
N CYS A 144 0.55 -1.89 -9.99
CA CYS A 144 1.86 -2.18 -9.42
C CYS A 144 1.88 -2.08 -7.89
N VAL A 145 2.64 -2.98 -7.27
CA VAL A 145 3.19 -2.79 -5.92
C VAL A 145 4.34 -1.80 -6.04
N CYS A 146 4.32 -0.74 -5.24
CA CYS A 146 5.30 0.35 -5.34
C CYS A 146 6.18 0.45 -4.11
N LYS A 147 7.48 0.68 -4.33
CA LYS A 147 8.38 1.05 -3.24
C LYS A 147 8.10 2.48 -2.79
N ALA A 148 8.12 2.77 -1.49
CA ALA A 148 8.04 4.14 -1.03
C ALA A 148 9.24 4.93 -1.58
N PRO A 149 9.08 6.22 -1.90
CA PRO A 149 7.90 7.06 -1.73
C PRO A 149 6.87 6.99 -2.88
N TRP A 150 6.98 6.03 -3.79
CA TRP A 150 6.19 6.02 -5.03
C TRP A 150 4.79 5.43 -4.85
N ASP A 151 3.86 5.93 -5.66
CA ASP A 151 2.45 5.50 -5.75
C ASP A 151 1.97 5.71 -7.20
N GLY A 152 0.67 5.58 -7.45
CA GLY A 152 0.07 5.54 -8.77
C GLY A 152 -0.20 4.09 -9.19
N ARG A 153 -0.86 3.97 -10.34
CA ARG A 153 -1.11 2.66 -10.96
C ARG A 153 0.20 1.98 -11.32
N PHE A 154 1.17 2.75 -11.81
CA PHE A 154 2.46 2.28 -12.33
C PHE A 154 3.66 2.82 -11.57
N CYS A 155 3.50 3.20 -10.30
CA CYS A 155 4.58 3.69 -9.42
C CYS A 155 5.32 4.91 -9.96
N ASP A 156 4.63 5.74 -10.74
CA ASP A 156 5.16 6.91 -11.44
C ASP A 156 4.92 8.23 -10.71
N ARG A 157 4.09 8.20 -9.66
CA ARG A 157 3.76 9.39 -8.87
C ARG A 157 4.54 9.40 -7.57
N LEU A 158 5.35 10.43 -7.38
CA LEU A 158 6.00 10.70 -6.10
C LEU A 158 4.95 11.01 -5.01
N ALA A 159 5.02 10.31 -3.88
CA ALA A 159 4.09 10.42 -2.78
C ALA A 159 4.83 10.40 -1.43
N CYS A 160 5.56 11.48 -1.12
CA CYS A 160 6.48 11.55 0.03
C CYS A 160 5.82 11.31 1.39
N TRP A 161 4.50 11.47 1.52
CA TRP A 161 3.76 11.07 2.72
C TRP A 161 3.90 9.56 3.05
N ARG A 162 4.30 8.74 2.08
CA ARG A 162 4.65 7.32 2.27
C ARG A 162 5.98 7.08 2.98
N MET A 163 6.82 8.10 3.14
CA MET A 163 8.06 8.02 3.92
C MET A 163 7.82 8.03 5.44
N ALA A 164 6.58 8.32 5.86
CA ALA A 164 6.21 8.37 7.26
C ALA A 164 5.12 7.34 7.61
N PRO A 165 5.00 6.99 8.90
CA PRO A 165 3.81 6.33 9.41
C PRO A 165 2.59 7.25 9.29
N LYS A 166 1.40 6.68 9.37
CA LYS A 166 0.13 7.36 9.00
C LYS A 166 -0.11 8.66 9.78
N GLU A 167 0.26 8.67 11.06
CA GLU A 167 0.16 9.79 11.98
C GLU A 167 1.11 10.96 11.66
N HIS A 168 2.15 10.71 10.87
CA HIS A 168 3.22 11.68 10.55
C HIS A 168 3.37 11.98 9.06
N GLU A 169 2.43 11.51 8.22
CA GLU A 169 2.38 11.76 6.78
C GLU A 169 2.58 13.24 6.42
N ARG A 170 1.99 14.14 7.22
CA ARG A 170 2.06 15.60 6.98
C ARG A 170 3.42 16.21 7.29
N ARG A 171 4.39 15.47 7.80
CA ARG A 171 5.76 15.94 8.00
C ARG A 171 6.62 15.86 6.73
N TRP A 172 6.15 15.16 5.70
CA TRP A 172 6.84 15.00 4.42
C TRP A 172 6.15 15.75 3.27
N ARG A 173 6.94 16.28 2.33
CA ARG A 173 6.44 16.98 1.14
C ARG A 173 7.21 16.56 -0.10
N ASN A 174 6.50 16.52 -1.23
CA ASN A 174 7.13 16.42 -2.55
C ASN A 174 7.90 17.72 -2.83
N ALA A 175 9.09 17.59 -3.40
CA ALA A 175 9.94 18.69 -3.85
C ALA A 175 10.59 18.32 -5.20
N GLY A 176 9.86 18.59 -6.29
CA GLY A 176 10.24 18.07 -7.60
C GLY A 176 10.15 16.55 -7.62
N ASP A 177 11.28 15.91 -7.89
CA ASP A 177 11.50 14.45 -7.94
C ASP A 177 12.03 13.87 -6.61
N THR A 178 12.18 14.69 -5.56
CA THR A 178 12.69 14.26 -4.25
C THR A 178 11.71 14.55 -3.12
N CYS A 179 11.97 13.92 -1.97
CA CYS A 179 11.24 14.15 -0.73
C CYS A 179 12.01 15.09 0.20
N ARG A 180 11.28 15.98 0.88
CA ARG A 180 11.83 16.84 1.94
C ARG A 180 10.86 16.96 3.10
N CYS A 181 11.38 17.44 4.23
CA CYS A 181 10.54 17.80 5.35
C CYS A 181 9.63 18.99 5.04
N ALA A 182 8.41 18.92 5.57
CA ALA A 182 7.51 20.05 5.60
C ALA A 182 8.09 21.17 6.47
N GLU A 183 7.63 22.40 6.25
CA GLU A 183 7.98 23.53 7.09
C GLU A 183 7.69 23.23 8.58
N GLY A 184 8.65 23.56 9.44
CA GLY A 184 8.59 23.27 10.88
C GLY A 184 9.18 21.94 11.30
N TYR A 185 9.58 21.08 10.36
CA TYR A 185 10.21 19.79 10.64
C TYR A 185 11.62 19.69 10.03
N ALA A 186 12.48 18.89 10.65
CA ALA A 186 13.83 18.58 10.20
C ALA A 186 14.25 17.15 10.60
N GLY A 187 15.50 16.81 10.30
CA GLY A 187 16.07 15.47 10.48
C GLY A 187 15.82 14.56 9.28
N ASP A 188 16.57 13.47 9.19
CA ASP A 188 16.49 12.52 8.06
C ASP A 188 15.10 11.88 7.92
N ASN A 189 14.37 11.79 9.04
CA ASN A 189 13.03 11.20 9.12
C ASN A 189 11.91 12.25 9.28
N CYS A 190 12.25 13.55 9.20
CA CYS A 190 11.33 14.66 9.44
C CYS A 190 10.59 14.56 10.79
N ASP A 191 11.25 14.04 11.81
CA ASP A 191 10.71 13.78 13.14
C ASP A 191 11.03 14.85 14.16
N GLN A 192 11.97 15.75 13.85
CA GLN A 192 12.36 16.85 14.72
C GLN A 192 11.50 18.07 14.43
N ILE A 193 10.77 18.55 15.44
CA ILE A 193 10.10 19.86 15.35
C ILE A 193 11.15 20.95 15.57
N VAL A 194 11.33 21.81 14.58
CA VAL A 194 12.28 22.93 14.62
C VAL A 194 11.61 24.29 14.66
N HIS A 195 10.33 24.38 14.30
CA HIS A 195 9.59 25.63 14.31
C HIS A 195 8.10 25.42 14.55
N CYS A 196 7.52 26.24 15.44
CA CYS A 196 6.10 26.29 15.75
C CYS A 196 5.43 27.45 15.01
N LYS A 197 4.29 27.20 14.35
CA LYS A 197 3.58 28.26 13.61
C LYS A 197 2.97 29.29 14.55
N HIS A 198 2.46 28.82 15.69
CA HIS A 198 2.03 29.67 16.81
C HIS A 198 2.54 29.06 18.12
N GLY A 199 2.94 29.90 19.09
CA GLY A 199 3.47 29.41 20.36
C GLY A 199 4.97 29.14 20.35
N THR A 200 5.42 28.38 21.35
CA THR A 200 6.86 28.25 21.67
C THR A 200 7.29 26.80 21.59
N LEU A 201 8.49 26.56 21.02
CA LEU A 201 9.11 25.25 21.01
C LEU A 201 9.76 24.98 22.37
N SER A 202 9.31 23.95 23.07
CA SER A 202 9.77 23.57 24.41
C SER A 202 9.80 22.05 24.51
N GLY A 203 10.94 21.48 24.90
CA GLY A 203 11.10 20.03 25.03
C GLY A 203 10.83 19.22 23.75
N GLY A 204 11.11 19.79 22.57
CA GLY A 204 10.86 19.13 21.28
C GLY A 204 9.39 19.12 20.84
N ARG A 205 8.53 19.91 21.49
CA ARG A 205 7.10 20.04 21.16
C ARG A 205 6.68 21.51 21.15
N CYS A 206 5.68 21.85 20.34
CA CYS A 206 5.07 23.18 20.39
C CYS A 206 4.05 23.30 21.53
N GLU A 207 4.25 24.28 22.39
CA GLU A 207 3.30 24.73 23.40
C GLU A 207 2.35 25.76 22.77
N CYS A 208 1.12 25.35 22.46
CA CYS A 208 0.17 26.18 21.75
C CYS A 208 -0.51 27.22 22.66
N PRO A 209 -0.65 28.48 22.19
CA PRO A 209 -1.44 29.47 22.90
C PRO A 209 -2.95 29.14 22.80
N GLU A 210 -3.74 29.81 23.62
CA GLU A 210 -5.20 29.67 23.60
C GLU A 210 -5.76 29.93 22.19
N GLY A 211 -6.71 29.09 21.78
CA GLY A 211 -7.32 29.17 20.44
C GLY A 211 -6.54 28.49 19.32
N TRP A 212 -5.41 27.84 19.61
CA TRP A 212 -4.62 27.06 18.64
C TRP A 212 -4.37 25.62 19.08
N LYS A 213 -4.26 24.71 18.10
CA LYS A 213 -3.94 23.29 18.28
C LYS A 213 -3.18 22.72 17.09
N GLY A 214 -2.76 21.46 17.21
CA GLY A 214 -1.93 20.77 16.22
C GLY A 214 -0.51 20.60 16.73
N GLU A 215 0.30 19.82 16.01
CA GLU A 215 1.69 19.56 16.42
C GLU A 215 2.57 20.80 16.30
N LEU A 216 2.29 21.68 15.33
CA LEU A 216 2.97 22.96 15.14
C LEU A 216 2.07 24.14 15.51
N CYS A 217 0.97 23.89 16.23
CA CYS A 217 -0.07 24.87 16.54
C CYS A 217 -0.63 25.58 15.30
N GLU A 218 -0.77 24.85 14.21
CA GLU A 218 -1.15 25.38 12.90
C GLU A 218 -2.67 25.44 12.66
N LYS A 219 -3.47 24.84 13.56
CA LYS A 219 -4.94 24.74 13.42
C LYS A 219 -5.63 25.63 14.46
N LYS A 220 -6.55 26.48 14.01
CA LYS A 220 -7.39 27.29 14.91
C LYS A 220 -8.47 26.42 15.56
N CYS A 221 -8.76 26.69 16.83
CA CYS A 221 -9.88 26.10 17.55
C CYS A 221 -11.22 26.62 16.99
N ILE A 222 -12.26 25.78 17.01
CA ILE A 222 -13.62 26.22 16.68
C ILE A 222 -14.11 27.08 17.87
N PRO A 223 -14.70 28.27 17.63
CA PRO A 223 -15.28 29.08 18.69
C PRO A 223 -16.31 28.27 19.50
N ASN A 224 -16.30 28.41 20.83
CA ASN A 224 -17.15 27.66 21.78
C ASN A 224 -16.91 26.14 21.88
N GLN A 225 -15.77 25.63 21.39
CA GLN A 225 -15.30 24.28 21.71
C GLN A 225 -13.91 24.33 22.34
N THR A 226 -13.73 23.65 23.47
CA THR A 226 -12.40 23.53 24.11
C THR A 226 -11.50 22.67 23.23
N CYS A 227 -10.23 23.09 23.09
CA CYS A 227 -9.26 22.44 22.22
C CYS A 227 -8.57 21.21 22.82
N PHE A 228 -9.09 20.67 23.92
CA PHE A 228 -8.49 19.55 24.63
C PHE A 228 -8.96 18.22 24.05
N ALA A 229 -8.01 17.39 23.61
CA ALA A 229 -8.25 15.97 23.47
C ALA A 229 -8.58 15.39 24.86
N PRO A 230 -9.57 14.48 25.00
CA PRO A 230 -9.80 13.82 26.28
C PRO A 230 -8.58 12.94 26.57
N SER A 231 -7.70 13.40 27.45
CA SER A 231 -6.82 12.49 28.17
C SER A 231 -7.73 11.55 28.95
N LEU A 232 -7.80 10.28 28.55
CA LEU A 232 -8.28 9.21 29.42
C LEU A 232 -7.34 9.16 30.62
N ALA A 233 -7.56 10.05 31.58
CA ALA A 233 -7.19 9.82 32.96
C ALA A 233 -8.09 8.68 33.44
N LEU A 234 -7.68 7.44 33.17
CA LEU A 234 -8.13 6.30 33.96
C LEU A 234 -7.64 6.58 35.38
N SER A 235 -8.47 7.31 36.14
CA SER A 235 -8.34 7.42 37.57
C SER A 235 -8.37 6.01 38.13
N SER A 236 -7.28 5.63 38.78
CA SER A 236 -7.08 4.38 39.47
C SER A 236 -8.09 4.28 40.62
N VAL A 237 -9.31 3.84 40.33
CA VAL A 237 -10.23 3.39 41.38
C VAL A 237 -9.79 1.99 41.79
N LEU A 238 -9.03 1.99 42.88
CA LEU A 238 -8.64 0.87 43.70
C LEU A 238 -9.88 0.01 44.05
N LEU A 239 -10.09 -1.11 43.36
CA LEU A 239 -10.98 -2.17 43.85
C LEU A 239 -10.14 -3.16 44.67
N LEU A 240 -10.04 -2.88 45.97
CA LEU A 240 -9.66 -3.87 46.96
C LEU A 240 -10.81 -4.87 47.09
N LEU A 241 -10.67 -6.06 46.50
CA LEU A 241 -11.46 -7.23 46.87
C LEU A 241 -10.78 -7.91 48.06
N PRO A 242 -11.44 -8.08 49.21
CA PRO A 242 -10.95 -9.00 50.22
C PRO A 242 -11.29 -10.42 49.78
N ALA A 243 -10.24 -11.24 49.65
CA ALA A 243 -10.37 -12.68 49.64
C ALA A 243 -10.97 -13.13 50.98
N CYS A 244 -12.15 -13.75 50.95
CA CYS A 244 -12.61 -14.60 52.05
C CYS A 244 -13.02 -15.95 51.47
N LEU A 245 -12.16 -16.93 51.73
CA LEU A 245 -12.42 -18.36 51.65
C LEU A 245 -13.65 -18.72 52.48
N ALA A 246 -14.57 -19.50 51.91
CA ALA A 246 -15.37 -20.44 52.67
C ALA A 246 -15.73 -21.65 51.80
N LEU A 247 -15.11 -22.77 52.15
CA LEU A 247 -15.46 -24.13 51.76
C LEU A 247 -16.96 -24.40 51.87
N ARG A 248 -17.54 -25.15 50.92
CA ARG A 248 -18.18 -26.45 51.21
C ARG A 248 -18.64 -27.17 49.94
N ASN A 249 -18.15 -28.40 49.81
CA ASN A 249 -18.71 -29.50 49.01
C ASN A 249 -20.21 -29.69 49.30
N PHE A 250 -20.99 -30.18 48.32
CA PHE A 250 -21.60 -31.52 48.34
C PHE A 250 -22.59 -31.71 47.18
N PHE A 251 -22.40 -32.84 46.47
CA PHE A 251 -23.21 -33.50 45.43
C PHE A 251 -23.42 -32.80 44.07
#